data_AF-A0A4R9WW89-F1
#
_entry.id   AF-A0A4R9WW89-F1
#
_cell.length_a   1.000
_cell.length_b   1.000
_cell.length_c   1.000
_cell.angle_alpha   90.00
_cell.angle_beta   90.00
_cell.angle_gamma   90.00
#
_symmetry.space_group_name_H-M   'P 1'
#
loop_
_entity.id
_entity.type
_entity.pdbx_description
1 polymer ?
#
loop_
_entity_poly.entity_id
_entity_poly.type
_entity_poly.pdbx_seq_one_letter_code
_entity_poly.pdbx_strand_id
1 'polypeptide(L)'
;FLLHVLPKGFHRIRHYGLLASAHAKANIARARELLAAPQPKAECNGTGADAAKPSDWRPPCPCCGGKMIVIETFERGGDRARAPPRTRAP
;
A
#
# COMPACT_ATOMS: atom_id res chain seq x y z
N PHE A 1 15.41 -2.66 -11.37
CA PHE A 1 14.78 -3.95 -11.00
C PHE A 1 15.78 -4.76 -10.17
N LEU A 2 16.12 -4.25 -8.99
CA LEU A 2 17.01 -4.97 -8.09
C LEU A 2 16.16 -5.97 -7.31
N LEU A 3 16.43 -7.25 -7.57
CA LEU A 3 15.97 -8.37 -6.78
C LEU A 3 16.56 -8.23 -5.37
N HIS A 4 15.74 -7.90 -4.41
CA HIS A 4 15.89 -8.54 -3.11
C HIS A 4 14.85 -9.66 -3.09
N VAL A 5 15.38 -10.89 -2.99
CA VAL A 5 14.72 -12.19 -3.18
C VAL A 5 13.24 -12.16 -2.77
N LEU A 6 12.35 -12.58 -3.68
CA LEU A 6 10.93 -12.63 -3.38
C LEU A 6 10.68 -13.79 -2.39
N PRO A 7 10.06 -13.54 -1.22
CA PRO A 7 9.83 -14.60 -0.24
C PRO A 7 9.02 -15.75 -0.82
N LYS A 8 9.26 -16.97 -0.32
CA LYS A 8 8.61 -18.19 -0.79
C LYS A 8 7.08 -18.05 -0.65
N GLY A 9 6.34 -18.29 -1.73
CA GLY A 9 4.87 -18.16 -1.78
C GLY A 9 4.35 -16.84 -2.37
N PHE A 10 5.22 -15.86 -2.65
CA PHE A 10 4.82 -14.66 -3.37
C PHE A 10 5.08 -14.82 -4.87
N HIS A 11 4.17 -14.28 -5.69
CA HIS A 11 4.35 -14.22 -7.15
C HIS A 11 4.98 -12.88 -7.54
N ARG A 12 6.01 -12.91 -8.41
CA ARG A 12 6.61 -11.68 -8.95
C ARG A 12 5.65 -11.01 -9.91
N ILE A 13 5.04 -9.91 -9.49
CA ILE A 13 4.27 -9.06 -10.41
C ILE A 13 5.26 -8.32 -11.31
N ARG A 14 5.17 -8.57 -12.61
CA ARG A 14 5.91 -7.80 -13.62
C ARG A 14 5.12 -6.53 -13.89
N HIS A 15 5.73 -5.36 -13.68
CA HIS A 15 5.13 -4.09 -14.08
C HIS A 15 5.34 -3.87 -15.59
N TYR A 16 4.24 -3.74 -16.33
CA TYR A 16 4.23 -3.37 -17.75
C TYR A 16 3.65 -1.96 -17.93
N GLY A 17 3.93 -1.33 -19.07
CA GLY A 17 3.39 -0.01 -19.41
C GLY A 17 3.98 1.13 -18.57
N LEU A 18 3.11 1.99 -18.03
CA LEU A 18 3.49 3.24 -17.37
C LEU A 18 4.53 3.03 -16.25
N LEU A 19 4.36 1.97 -15.46
CA LEU A 19 5.20 1.66 -14.29
C LEU A 19 6.34 0.68 -14.60
N ALA A 20 6.57 0.35 -15.87
CA ALA A 20 7.69 -0.49 -16.28
C ALA A 20 9.01 0.20 -15.95
N SER A 21 9.81 -0.40 -15.07
CA SER A 21 11.00 0.22 -14.47
C SER A 21 12.00 0.88 -15.43
N ALA A 22 12.13 0.41 -16.68
CA ALA A 22 13.01 1.02 -17.69
C ALA A 22 12.58 2.45 -18.07
N HIS A 23 11.26 2.71 -18.07
CA HIS A 23 10.70 4.00 -18.50
C HIS A 23 9.87 4.68 -17.42
N ALA A 24 9.65 4.04 -16.27
CA ALA A 24 8.76 4.50 -15.21
C ALA A 24 9.05 5.95 -14.80
N LYS A 25 10.33 6.32 -14.60
CA LYS A 25 10.70 7.68 -14.20
C LYS A 25 10.28 8.73 -15.25
N ALA A 26 10.55 8.47 -16.52
CA ALA A 26 10.21 9.37 -17.62
C ALA A 26 8.69 9.43 -17.85
N ASN A 27 8.03 8.28 -17.82
CA ASN A 27 6.59 8.15 -18.02
C ASN A 27 5.78 8.85 -16.91
N ILE A 28 6.21 8.71 -15.66
CA ILE A 28 5.57 9.38 -14.51
C ILE A 28 5.75 10.90 -14.61
N ALA A 29 6.93 11.39 -14.99
CA ALA A 29 7.16 12.81 -15.20
C ALA A 29 6.23 13.36 -16.30
N ARG A 30 6.14 12.66 -17.44
CA ARG A 30 5.26 13.05 -18.55
C ARG A 30 3.78 13.04 -18.18
N ALA A 31 3.34 12.04 -17.40
CA ALA A 31 1.96 11.98 -16.92
C ALA A 31 1.62 13.19 -16.01
N ARG A 32 2.55 13.63 -15.16
CA ARG A 32 2.34 14.81 -14.30
C ARG A 32 2.20 16.10 -15.12
N GLU A 33 3.02 16.27 -16.15
CA GLU A 33 2.91 17.41 -17.08
C GLU A 33 1.52 17.47 -17.73
N LEU A 34 1.04 16.34 -18.25
CA LEU A 34 -0.28 16.26 -18.90
C LEU A 34 -1.44 16.52 -17.93
N LEU A 35 -1.29 16.10 -16.68
CA LEU A 35 -2.31 16.31 -15.65
C LEU A 35 -2.24 17.70 -15.01
N ALA A 36 -1.31 18.57 -15.45
CA ALA A 36 -0.98 19.84 -14.78
C ALA A 36 -0.76 19.67 -13.26
N ALA A 37 -0.28 18.49 -12.86
CA ALA A 37 -0.12 18.14 -11.46
C ALA A 37 1.23 18.70 -10.94
N PRO A 38 1.24 19.41 -9.80
CA PRO A 38 2.49 19.89 -9.22
C PRO A 38 3.42 18.71 -8.90
N GLN A 39 4.72 18.92 -9.12
CA GLN A 39 5.73 17.95 -8.69
C GLN A 39 5.61 17.77 -7.16
N PRO A 40 5.46 16.53 -6.65
CA PRO A 40 5.54 16.30 -5.22
C PRO A 40 6.93 16.75 -4.75
N LYS A 41 6.93 17.56 -3.70
CA LYS A 41 8.15 17.93 -2.99
C LYS A 41 8.79 16.62 -2.55
N ALA A 42 10.08 16.46 -2.84
CA ALA A 42 10.81 15.31 -2.33
C ALA A 42 10.85 15.45 -0.81
N GLU A 43 9.96 14.74 -0.12
CA GLU A 43 10.11 14.50 1.30
C GLU A 43 11.28 13.53 1.45
N CYS A 44 12.45 14.13 1.63
CA CYS A 44 13.64 13.43 2.10
C CYS A 44 13.26 12.83 3.45
N ASN A 45 13.23 11.50 3.55
CA ASN A 45 12.98 10.80 4.81
C ASN A 45 13.93 11.31 5.90
N GLY A 46 13.37 11.79 7.01
CA GLY A 46 14.09 12.18 8.21
C GLY A 46 13.14 12.28 9.38
N THR A 47 13.07 11.20 10.16
CA THR A 47 12.58 11.09 11.56
C THR A 47 12.10 12.39 12.21
N GLY A 48 10.80 12.48 12.45
CA GLY A 48 10.18 13.48 13.31
C GLY A 48 8.88 12.94 13.85
N ALA A 49 8.93 12.40 15.06
CA ALA A 49 7.78 11.96 15.81
C ALA A 49 6.91 13.16 16.17
N ASP A 50 5.91 13.45 15.36
CA ASP A 50 4.72 14.17 15.83
C ASP A 50 3.54 13.25 15.61
N ALA A 51 3.30 12.41 16.62
CA ALA A 51 2.08 11.63 16.77
C ALA A 51 0.92 12.61 16.99
N ALA A 52 0.48 13.27 15.94
CA ALA A 52 -0.86 13.82 15.87
C ALA A 52 -1.80 12.64 16.15
N LYS A 53 -2.48 12.69 17.29
CA LYS A 53 -3.54 11.74 17.65
C LYS A 53 -4.38 11.52 16.39
N PRO A 54 -4.50 10.28 15.88
CA PRO A 54 -5.31 10.05 14.70
C PRO A 54 -6.71 10.58 15.01
N SER A 55 -7.19 11.50 14.18
CA SER A 55 -8.56 11.98 14.32
C SER A 55 -9.46 10.76 14.26
N ASP A 56 -10.35 10.60 15.24
CA ASP A 56 -11.29 9.48 15.32
C ASP A 56 -12.44 9.66 14.31
N TRP A 57 -12.09 10.09 13.09
CA TRP A 57 -13.03 10.32 12.01
C TRP A 57 -13.43 8.96 11.44
N ARG A 58 -14.66 8.55 11.76
CA ARG A 58 -15.27 7.33 11.25
C ARG A 58 -16.44 7.72 10.36
N PRO A 59 -16.50 7.24 9.10
CA PRO A 59 -17.66 7.48 8.27
C PRO A 59 -18.91 6.86 8.93
N PRO A 60 -20.09 7.48 8.79
CA PRO A 60 -21.34 6.90 9.29
C PRO A 60 -21.66 5.61 8.53
N CYS A 61 -22.44 4.72 9.14
CA CYS A 61 -22.88 3.48 8.50
C CYS A 61 -23.64 3.81 7.19
N PRO A 62 -23.25 3.24 6.04
CA PRO A 62 -23.89 3.53 4.76
C PRO A 62 -25.35 3.05 4.66
N CYS A 63 -25.79 2.18 5.58
CA CYS A 63 -27.17 1.66 5.60
C CYS A 63 -28.10 2.47 6.51
N CYS A 64 -27.62 2.97 7.66
CA CYS A 64 -28.48 3.58 8.68
C CYS A 64 -27.94 4.89 9.28
N GLY A 65 -26.77 5.37 8.84
CA GLY A 65 -26.14 6.58 9.38
C GLY A 65 -25.55 6.43 10.78
N GLY A 66 -25.63 5.25 11.40
CA GLY A 66 -25.15 4.98 12.76
C GLY A 66 -23.63 5.12 12.92
N LYS A 67 -23.18 5.26 14.18
CA LYS A 67 -21.77 5.34 14.54
C LYS A 67 -21.10 3.97 14.39
N MET A 68 -19.95 3.91 13.72
CA MET A 68 -19.16 2.68 13.61
C MET A 68 -18.12 2.57 14.74
N ILE A 69 -17.95 1.35 15.28
CA ILE A 69 -17.00 1.06 16.36
C ILE A 69 -15.92 0.12 15.83
N VAL A 70 -14.65 0.47 16.03
CA VAL A 70 -13.52 -0.42 15.75
C VAL A 70 -13.42 -1.41 16.91
N ILE A 71 -13.64 -2.70 16.62
CA ILE A 71 -13.61 -3.77 17.62
C ILE A 71 -12.17 -4.31 17.76
N GLU A 72 -11.40 -4.29 16.67
CA GLU A 72 -10.02 -4.79 16.64
C GLU A 72 -9.23 -4.09 15.54
N THR A 73 -7.93 -3.90 15.76
CA THR A 73 -6.98 -3.39 14.76
C THR A 73 -5.87 -4.39 14.56
N PHE A 74 -5.74 -4.88 13.33
CA PHE A 74 -4.70 -5.84 12.98
C PHE A 74 -3.41 -5.12 12.58
N GLU A 75 -2.32 -5.42 13.28
CA GLU A 75 -1.01 -4.90 12.94
C GLU A 75 -0.50 -5.51 11.62
N ARG A 76 0.26 -4.71 10.87
CA ARG A 76 0.85 -5.17 9.61
C ARG A 76 1.85 -6.30 9.90
N GLY A 77 1.44 -7.53 9.64
CA GLY A 77 2.24 -8.75 9.87
C GLY A 77 1.96 -9.48 11.19
N GLY A 78 1.00 -9.01 12.00
CA GLY A 78 0.59 -9.65 13.25
C GLY A 78 -0.29 -10.89 13.03
N ASP A 79 -1.12 -10.85 11.98
CA ASP A 79 -1.89 -12.03 11.58
C ASP A 79 -1.07 -12.87 10.64
N ARG A 80 -0.69 -14.05 11.15
CA ARG A 80 0.03 -15.09 10.44
C ARG A 80 -0.50 -15.17 9.01
N ALA A 81 0.38 -14.95 8.04
CA ALA A 81 0.11 -15.19 6.63
C ALA A 81 -0.76 -16.42 6.50
N ARG A 82 -1.90 -16.32 5.79
CA ARG A 82 -2.87 -17.40 5.62
C ARG A 82 -2.10 -18.70 5.42
N ALA A 83 -2.15 -19.60 6.42
CA ALA A 83 -1.43 -20.84 6.33
C ALA A 83 -1.86 -21.55 5.04
N PRO A 84 -0.92 -22.13 4.28
CA PRO A 84 -1.29 -22.85 3.07
C PRO A 84 -2.35 -23.90 3.42
N PRO A 85 -3.34 -24.13 2.54
CA PRO A 85 -4.35 -25.16 2.78
C PRO A 85 -3.65 -26.48 3.07
N ARG A 86 -4.12 -27.22 4.08
CA ARG A 86 -3.53 -28.52 4.43
C ARG A 86 -3.64 -29.43 3.22
N THR A 87 -2.50 -29.83 2.65
CA THR A 87 -2.44 -30.91 1.66
C THR A 87 -2.96 -32.17 2.32
N ARG A 88 -4.04 -32.74 1.78
CA ARG A 88 -4.45 -34.11 2.12
C ARG A 88 -3.33 -35.06 1.67
N ALA A 89 -2.85 -35.89 2.58
CA ALA A 89 -1.91 -36.96 2.24
C ALA A 89 -2.60 -38.00 1.33
N PRO A 90 -1.86 -38.67 0.43
CA PRO A 90 -2.39 -39.74 -0.41
C PRO A 90 -2.89 -40.93 0.42
#